data_AF-A0AAC8TDW4-F1
#
_entry.id   AF-A0AAC8TDW4-F1
#
_cell.length_a   1.000
_cell.length_b   1.000
_cell.length_c   1.000
_cell.angle_alpha   90.00
_cell.angle_beta   90.00
_cell.angle_gamma   90.00
#
_symmetry.space_group_name_H-M   'P 1'
#
loop_
_entity.id
_entity.type
_entity.pdbx_description
1 polymer ?
#
loop_
_entity_poly.entity_id
_entity_poly.type
_entity_poly.pdbx_seq_one_letter_code
_entity_poly.pdbx_strand_id
1 'polypeptide(L)'
;MVWPEDLDQPLLANAQELVLQAMSTEVSLIMGKAAGTSDSSTHHTKMRQALVNMMSWLEENARPILAALPPRDLSYLEVTLFCLVTHLEFRDVLPTAPYSALNEFRQQFATRASASETPFRFDT
;
A
#
# COMPACT_ATOMS: atom_id res chain seq x y z
N MET A 1 -3.69 19.15 -6.02
CA MET A 1 -2.93 17.89 -5.92
C MET A 1 -1.89 18.07 -4.84
N VAL A 2 -1.68 17.08 -3.97
CA VAL A 2 -0.65 17.11 -2.90
C VAL A 2 0.45 16.12 -3.27
N TRP A 3 1.67 16.62 -3.40
CA TRP A 3 2.85 15.84 -3.73
C TRP A 3 3.61 15.41 -2.46
N PRO A 4 4.50 14.40 -2.56
CA PRO A 4 5.31 13.96 -1.41
C PRO A 4 6.09 15.08 -0.72
N GLU A 5 6.63 16.04 -1.48
CA GLU A 5 7.37 17.19 -0.96
C GLU A 5 6.52 18.18 -0.15
N ASP A 6 5.19 18.13 -0.31
CA ASP A 6 4.25 18.95 0.45
C ASP A 6 3.93 18.35 1.84
N LEU A 7 4.42 17.13 2.13
CA LEU A 7 4.15 16.41 3.38
C LEU A 7 5.15 16.83 4.47
N ASP A 8 4.93 18.01 5.05
CA ASP A 8 5.82 18.65 6.04
C ASP A 8 5.73 18.04 7.46
N GLN A 9 4.70 17.25 7.74
CA GLN A 9 4.52 16.56 9.00
C GLN A 9 5.22 15.19 9.00
N PRO A 10 5.98 14.84 10.06
CA PRO A 10 6.66 13.55 10.15
C PRO A 10 5.72 12.35 9.94
N LEU A 11 4.49 12.41 10.43
CA LEU A 11 3.49 11.35 10.23
C LEU A 11 3.22 11.09 8.73
N LEU A 12 3.03 12.16 7.96
CA LEU A 12 2.70 12.09 6.54
C LEU A 12 3.91 11.68 5.71
N ALA A 13 5.09 12.23 6.01
CA ALA A 13 6.34 11.84 5.38
C ALA A 13 6.65 10.35 5.60
N ASN A 14 6.53 9.87 6.85
CA ASN A 14 6.73 8.45 7.20
C ASN A 14 5.71 7.56 6.50
N ALA A 15 4.44 7.98 6.43
CA ALA A 15 3.40 7.24 5.72
C ALA A 15 3.74 7.08 4.23
N GLN A 16 4.17 8.16 3.58
CA GLN A 16 4.56 8.13 2.18
C GLN A 16 5.76 7.21 1.93
N GLU A 17 6.77 7.27 2.79
CA GLU A 17 7.93 6.38 2.69
C GLU A 17 7.54 4.91 2.90
N LEU A 18 6.74 4.61 3.93
CA LEU A 18 6.31 3.25 4.24
C LEU A 18 5.43 2.64 3.14
N VAL A 19 4.54 3.43 2.52
CA VAL A 19 3.74 2.96 1.39
C VAL A 19 4.64 2.57 0.22
N LEU A 20 5.60 3.42 -0.14
CA LEU A 20 6.53 3.14 -1.25
C LEU A 20 7.43 1.94 -0.95
N GLN A 21 7.91 1.82 0.30
CA GLN A 21 8.72 0.69 0.73
C GLN A 21 7.92 -0.62 0.75
N ALA A 22 6.65 -0.58 1.14
CA ALA A 22 5.75 -1.73 1.09
C ALA A 22 5.49 -2.18 -0.36
N MET A 23 5.24 -1.25 -1.29
CA MET A 23 5.09 -1.56 -2.72
C MET A 23 6.37 -2.19 -3.30
N SER A 24 7.55 -1.64 -2.98
CA SER A 24 8.83 -2.23 -3.41
C SER A 24 9.06 -3.63 -2.84
N THR A 25 8.70 -3.83 -1.58
CA THR A 25 8.80 -5.14 -0.90
C THR A 25 7.85 -6.15 -1.53
N GLU A 26 6.62 -5.74 -1.83
CA GLU A 26 5.61 -6.54 -2.53
C GLU A 26 6.14 -7.03 -3.89
N VAL A 27 6.63 -6.12 -4.74
CA VAL A 27 7.18 -6.47 -6.06
C VAL A 27 8.33 -7.47 -5.91
N SER A 28 9.21 -7.25 -4.94
CA SER A 28 10.34 -8.15 -4.68
C SER A 28 9.88 -9.55 -4.27
N LEU A 29 8.83 -9.66 -3.45
CA LEU A 29 8.22 -10.95 -3.09
C LEU A 29 7.60 -11.65 -4.32
N ILE A 30 6.90 -10.92 -5.17
CA ILE A 30 6.31 -11.44 -6.41
C ILE A 30 7.40 -11.97 -7.35
N MET A 31 8.45 -11.19 -7.57
CA MET A 31 9.57 -11.58 -8.43
C MET A 31 10.34 -12.77 -7.85
N GLY A 32 10.51 -12.81 -6.52
CA GLY A 32 11.09 -13.96 -5.83
C GLY A 32 10.30 -15.25 -6.08
N LYS A 33 8.97 -15.21 -5.96
CA LYS A 33 8.06 -16.32 -6.26
C LYS A 33 8.18 -16.75 -7.72
N ALA A 34 8.18 -15.81 -8.66
CA ALA A 34 8.32 -16.08 -10.09
C ALA A 34 9.67 -16.72 -10.47
N ALA A 35 10.75 -16.35 -9.76
CA ALA A 35 12.08 -16.92 -9.94
C ALA A 35 12.28 -18.29 -9.26
N GLY A 36 11.25 -18.84 -8.59
CA GLY A 36 11.34 -20.12 -7.87
C GLY A 36 12.09 -20.03 -6.55
N THR A 37 12.16 -18.84 -5.94
CA THR A 37 12.73 -18.68 -4.59
C THR A 37 11.91 -19.50 -3.60
N SER A 38 12.57 -20.34 -2.81
CA SER A 38 11.88 -21.08 -1.75
C SER A 38 11.24 -20.12 -0.75
N ASP A 39 9.97 -20.37 -0.44
CA ASP A 39 9.23 -19.68 0.63
C ASP A 39 9.94 -19.80 2.00
N SER A 40 10.76 -20.84 2.18
CA SER A 40 11.57 -21.07 3.39
C SER A 40 12.92 -20.33 3.42
N SER A 41 13.27 -19.57 2.36
CA SER A 41 14.52 -18.80 2.38
C SER A 41 14.45 -17.70 3.46
N THR A 42 15.49 -17.60 4.29
CA THR A 42 15.55 -16.62 5.39
C THR A 42 15.30 -15.19 4.92
N HIS A 43 15.80 -14.85 3.73
CA HIS A 43 15.58 -13.55 3.10
C HIS A 43 14.10 -13.31 2.81
N HIS A 44 13.42 -14.25 2.15
CA HIS A 44 12.00 -14.14 1.83
C HIS A 44 11.13 -14.05 3.08
N THR A 45 11.40 -14.87 4.11
CA THR A 45 10.72 -14.78 5.40
C THR A 45 10.88 -13.41 6.05
N LYS A 46 12.10 -12.85 6.03
CA LYS A 46 12.36 -11.50 6.56
C LYS A 46 11.58 -10.42 5.80
N MET A 47 11.50 -10.53 4.47
CA MET A 47 10.74 -9.59 3.65
C MET A 47 9.24 -9.68 3.92
N ARG A 48 8.68 -10.88 4.04
CA ARG A 48 7.27 -11.06 4.43
C ARG A 48 6.98 -10.44 5.79
N GLN A 49 7.84 -10.67 6.78
CA GLN A 49 7.68 -10.05 8.09
C GLN A 49 7.78 -8.52 8.03
N ALA A 50 8.71 -7.99 7.24
CA ALA A 50 8.84 -6.54 7.04
C ALA A 50 7.56 -5.95 6.42
N LEU A 51 7.00 -6.60 5.40
CA LEU A 51 5.74 -6.18 4.79
C LEU A 51 4.59 -6.18 5.81
N VAL A 52 4.44 -7.25 6.60
CA VAL A 52 3.43 -7.32 7.66
C VAL A 52 3.58 -6.16 8.64
N ASN A 53 4.81 -5.87 9.10
CA ASN A 53 5.06 -4.78 10.04
C ASN A 53 4.71 -3.41 9.45
N MET A 54 5.04 -3.16 8.18
CA MET A 54 4.69 -1.91 7.50
C MET A 54 3.17 -1.77 7.35
N MET A 55 2.48 -2.85 6.95
CA MET A 55 1.03 -2.85 6.82
C MET A 55 0.31 -2.67 8.16
N SER A 56 0.81 -3.28 9.24
CA SER A 56 0.30 -3.06 10.59
C SER A 56 0.44 -1.60 11.02
N TRP A 57 1.61 -0.98 10.80
CA TRP A 57 1.80 0.44 11.12
C TRP A 57 0.87 1.33 10.29
N LEU A 58 0.71 1.05 9.00
CA LEU A 58 -0.18 1.81 8.11
C LEU A 58 -1.65 1.65 8.54
N GLU A 59 -2.08 0.47 8.97
CA GLU A 59 -3.43 0.25 9.50
C GLU A 59 -3.68 1.05 10.78
N GLU A 60 -2.76 0.99 11.75
CA GLU A 60 -2.86 1.75 13.00
C GLU A 60 -2.93 3.26 12.77
N ASN A 61 -2.29 3.75 11.70
CA ASN A 61 -2.17 5.17 11.40
C ASN A 61 -3.04 5.65 10.24
N ALA A 62 -3.84 4.79 9.59
CA ALA A 62 -4.58 5.16 8.38
C ALA A 62 -5.50 6.37 8.59
N ARG A 63 -6.31 6.34 9.65
CA ARG A 63 -7.23 7.43 10.00
C ARG A 63 -6.50 8.74 10.32
N PRO A 64 -5.50 8.80 11.23
CA PRO A 64 -4.79 10.03 11.51
C PRO A 64 -4.00 10.56 10.30
N ILE A 65 -3.42 9.68 9.46
CA ILE A 65 -2.77 10.08 8.21
C ILE A 65 -3.76 10.81 7.29
N LEU A 66 -4.92 10.21 7.02
CA LEU A 66 -5.91 10.77 6.11
C LEU A 66 -6.50 12.11 6.61
N ALA A 67 -6.62 12.25 7.93
CA ALA A 67 -7.10 13.46 8.59
C ALA A 67 -6.06 14.60 8.63
N ALA A 68 -4.77 14.29 8.76
CA ALA A 68 -3.69 15.27 8.85
C ALA A 68 -3.29 15.87 7.49
N LEU A 69 -3.67 15.18 6.43
CA LEU A 69 -3.35 15.45 5.04
C LEU A 69 -4.05 16.79 4.61
N PRO A 70 -3.38 17.74 3.93
CA PRO A 70 -3.90 19.10 3.68
C PRO A 70 -5.07 19.14 2.68
N PRO A 71 -5.86 20.24 2.61
CA PRO A 71 -6.97 20.37 1.67
C PRO A 71 -6.55 20.08 0.22
N ARG A 72 -7.29 19.19 -0.46
CA ARG A 72 -6.85 18.63 -1.75
C ARG A 72 -7.99 17.97 -2.52
N ASP A 73 -7.84 17.91 -3.83
CA ASP A 73 -8.66 17.04 -4.68
C ASP A 73 -8.12 15.60 -4.73
N LEU A 74 -6.79 15.46 -4.58
CA LEU A 74 -6.02 14.22 -4.70
C LEU A 74 -4.64 14.37 -4.05
N SER A 75 -4.16 13.34 -3.35
CA SER A 75 -2.76 13.20 -2.92
C SER A 75 -2.08 12.00 -3.58
N TYR A 76 -0.78 12.14 -3.86
CA TYR A 76 0.06 11.00 -4.26
C TYR A 76 0.08 9.89 -3.19
N LEU A 77 0.01 10.25 -1.90
CA LEU A 77 -0.08 9.30 -0.79
C LEU A 77 -1.36 8.46 -0.88
N GLU A 78 -2.50 9.09 -1.14
CA GLU A 78 -3.77 8.38 -1.27
C GLU A 78 -3.77 7.44 -2.48
N VAL A 79 -3.25 7.90 -3.62
CA VAL A 79 -3.13 7.07 -4.83
C VAL A 79 -2.25 5.85 -4.57
N THR A 80 -1.05 6.06 -4.02
CA THR A 80 -0.12 4.95 -3.77
C THR A 80 -0.61 3.99 -2.69
N LEU A 81 -1.24 4.50 -1.64
CA LEU A 81 -1.87 3.66 -0.61
C LEU A 81 -3.01 2.81 -1.19
N PHE A 82 -3.86 3.40 -2.04
CA PHE A 82 -4.94 2.69 -2.71
C PHE A 82 -4.38 1.56 -3.61
N CYS A 83 -3.35 1.87 -4.40
CA CYS A 83 -2.68 0.89 -5.24
C CYS A 83 -2.10 -0.25 -4.41
N LEU A 84 -1.34 0.06 -3.34
CA LEU A 84 -0.77 -0.94 -2.43
C LEU A 84 -1.84 -1.90 -1.88
N VAL A 85 -2.86 -1.36 -1.21
CA VAL A 85 -3.90 -2.18 -0.54
C VAL A 85 -4.66 -3.05 -1.53
N THR A 86 -4.91 -2.53 -2.74
CA THR A 86 -5.65 -3.26 -3.78
C THR A 86 -4.77 -4.32 -4.46
N HIS A 87 -3.49 -4.02 -4.67
CA HIS A 87 -2.57 -4.88 -5.42
C HIS A 87 -2.10 -6.09 -4.59
N LEU A 88 -1.97 -5.96 -3.26
CA LEU A 88 -1.58 -7.04 -2.36
C LEU A 88 -2.48 -8.29 -2.48
N GLU A 89 -3.80 -8.09 -2.53
CA GLU A 89 -4.78 -9.18 -2.75
C GLU A 89 -4.77 -9.65 -4.20
N PHE A 90 -4.74 -8.72 -5.17
CA PHE A 90 -4.72 -9.05 -6.59
C PHE A 90 -3.53 -9.95 -6.98
N ARG A 91 -2.39 -9.77 -6.33
CA ARG A 91 -1.17 -10.55 -6.56
C ARG A 91 -0.96 -11.71 -5.58
N ASP A 92 -1.91 -11.99 -4.70
CA ASP A 92 -1.81 -13.08 -3.72
C ASP A 92 -0.52 -12.97 -2.86
N VAL A 93 -0.22 -11.76 -2.39
CA VAL A 93 0.99 -11.47 -1.58
C VAL A 93 0.67 -11.45 -0.09
N LEU A 94 -0.41 -10.74 0.29
CA LEU A 94 -0.82 -10.60 1.69
C LEU A 94 -2.34 -10.41 1.76
N PRO A 95 -3.07 -11.24 2.54
CA PRO A 95 -4.48 -11.01 2.79
C PRO A 95 -4.71 -9.67 3.50
N THR A 96 -5.59 -8.83 2.96
CA THR A 96 -5.86 -7.51 3.51
C THR A 96 -7.11 -7.43 4.38
N ALA A 97 -7.92 -8.50 4.45
CA ALA A 97 -9.10 -8.57 5.31
C ALA A 97 -8.89 -8.10 6.78
N PRO A 98 -7.73 -8.36 7.44
CA PRO A 98 -7.50 -7.88 8.80
C PRO A 98 -7.29 -6.36 8.94
N TYR A 99 -7.01 -5.64 7.86
CA TYR A 99 -6.69 -4.20 7.89
C TYR A 99 -7.96 -3.36 7.64
N SER A 100 -8.78 -3.22 8.67
CA SER A 100 -10.10 -2.57 8.61
C SER A 100 -10.05 -1.11 8.13
N ALA A 101 -9.15 -0.28 8.67
CA ALA A 101 -9.05 1.13 8.35
C ALA A 101 -8.50 1.34 6.93
N LEU A 102 -7.53 0.53 6.52
CA LEU A 102 -7.04 0.52 5.13
C LEU A 102 -8.12 0.09 4.14
N ASN A 103 -8.96 -0.89 4.50
CA ASN A 103 -10.07 -1.32 3.66
C ASN A 103 -11.18 -0.28 3.57
N GLU A 104 -11.53 0.40 4.68
CA GLU A 104 -12.48 1.52 4.67
C GLU A 104 -12.00 2.61 3.70
N PHE A 105 -10.73 3.01 3.82
CA PHE A 105 -10.10 3.96 2.91
C PHE A 105 -10.16 3.46 1.45
N ARG A 106 -9.75 2.22 1.19
CA ARG A 106 -9.74 1.63 -0.16
C ARG A 106 -11.13 1.66 -0.79
N GLN A 107 -12.17 1.29 -0.03
CA GLN A 107 -13.56 1.30 -0.50
C GLN A 107 -14.03 2.71 -0.84
N GLN A 108 -13.73 3.69 0.01
CA GLN A 108 -14.06 5.09 -0.26
C GLN A 108 -13.32 5.61 -1.51
N PHE A 109 -12.01 5.35 -1.61
CA PHE A 109 -11.20 5.81 -2.74
C PHE A 109 -11.61 5.15 -4.06
N ALA A 110 -12.06 3.89 -4.02
CA ALA A 110 -12.56 3.16 -5.20
C ALA A 110 -13.82 3.79 -5.83
N THR A 111 -14.53 4.69 -5.14
CA THR A 111 -15.69 5.40 -5.71
C THR A 111 -15.31 6.45 -6.75
N ARG A 112 -14.02 6.83 -6.82
CA ARG A 112 -13.52 7.78 -7.82
C ARG A 112 -13.47 7.13 -9.19
N ALA A 113 -13.91 7.84 -10.23
CA ALA A 113 -13.83 7.38 -11.62
C ALA A 113 -12.42 6.91 -12.01
N SER A 114 -11.39 7.66 -11.59
CA SER A 114 -9.99 7.32 -11.85
C SER A 114 -9.56 5.98 -11.25
N ALA A 115 -10.24 5.47 -10.23
CA ALA A 115 -9.96 4.19 -9.59
C ALA A 115 -10.91 3.08 -10.10
N SER A 116 -12.21 3.36 -10.23
CA SER A 116 -13.20 2.37 -10.68
C SER A 116 -13.06 2.01 -12.16
N GLU A 117 -12.59 2.93 -12.99
CA GLU A 117 -12.40 2.71 -14.43
C GLU A 117 -11.03 2.10 -14.77
N THR A 118 -10.14 1.93 -13.78
CA THR A 118 -8.78 1.39 -13.95
C THR A 118 -8.51 0.15 -13.09
N PRO A 119 -9.35 -0.90 -13.16
CA PRO A 119 -9.14 -2.09 -12.35
C PRO A 119 -7.85 -2.82 -12.76
N PHE A 120 -7.12 -3.35 -11.78
CA PHE A 120 -5.97 -4.22 -12.02
C PHE A 120 -6.39 -5.48 -12.81
N ARG A 121 -5.59 -5.83 -13.81
CA ARG A 121 -5.78 -6.99 -14.69
C ARG A 121 -4.44 -7.63 -14.98
N PHE A 122 -4.44 -8.95 -15.20
CA PHE A 122 -3.28 -9.63 -15.76
C PHE A 122 -3.23 -9.39 -17.26
N ASP A 123 -2.02 -9.31 -17.80
CA ASP A 123 -1.83 -9.34 -19.25
C ASP A 123 -2.30 -10.70 -19.79
N THR A 124 -3.06 -10.67 -20.88
CA THR A 124 -3.57 -11.85 -21.60
C THR A 124 -2.80 -12.10 -22.88
#